data_AF-A0A1I1WE02-F1
#
_entry.id   AF-A0A1I1WE02-F1
#
_cell.length_a   1.000
_cell.length_b   1.000
_cell.length_c   1.000
_cell.angle_alpha   90.00
_cell.angle_beta   90.00
_cell.angle_gamma   90.00
#
_symmetry.space_group_name_H-M   'P 1'
#
loop_
_entity.id
_entity.type
_entity.pdbx_description
1 polymer ?
#
loop_
_entity_poly.entity_id
_entity_poly.type
_entity_poly.pdbx_seq_one_letter_code
_entity_poly.pdbx_strand_id
1 'polypeptide(L)' 'MALRLSAIGDGDPDRRRKAFKIFLETTLVNEFGHVLRGSTDFDSLVDQVASQMFEDPTLRAACEVAADSLLSAARTP' A
#
# COMPACT_ATOMS: atom_id res chain seq x y z
N MET A 1 -8.36 6.37 -1.81
CA MET A 1 -7.43 5.40 -2.39
C MET A 1 -7.04 5.75 -3.83
N ALA A 2 -7.96 5.78 -4.80
CA ALA A 2 -7.67 6.02 -6.22
C ALA A 2 -6.77 7.23 -6.51
N LEU A 3 -7.07 8.40 -5.95
CA LEU A 3 -6.25 9.62 -6.11
C LEU A 3 -4.79 9.45 -5.62
N ARG A 4 -4.59 8.69 -4.53
CA ARG A 4 -3.25 8.45 -3.98
C ARG A 4 -2.47 7.47 -4.87
N LEU A 5 -3.14 6.50 -5.47
CA LEU A 5 -2.53 5.56 -6.41
C LEU A 5 -2.16 6.24 -7.73
N SER A 6 -3.00 7.12 -8.26
CA SER A 6 -2.71 7.89 -9.48
C SER A 6 -1.57 8.91 -9.31
N ALA A 7 -1.29 9.32 -8.08
CA ALA A 7 -0.19 10.24 -7.76
C ALA A 7 1.19 9.58 -7.76
N ILE A 8 1.28 8.24 -7.82
CA ILE A 8 2.56 7.54 -7.88
C ILE A 8 3.12 7.65 -9.30
N GLY A 9 4.37 8.12 -9.45
CA GLY A 9 5.01 8.32 -10.75
C GLY A 9 5.29 7.02 -11.50
N ASP A 10 5.17 7.03 -12.83
CA ASP A 10 5.37 5.84 -13.70
C ASP A 10 6.79 5.28 -13.66
N GLY A 11 7.78 6.12 -13.36
CA GLY A 11 9.18 5.71 -13.18
C GLY A 11 9.61 5.50 -11.72
N ASP A 12 8.68 5.50 -10.76
CA ASP A 12 9.01 5.34 -9.34
C ASP A 12 9.52 3.90 -9.07
N PRO A 13 10.77 3.70 -8.61
CA PRO A 13 11.31 2.36 -8.36
C PRO A 13 10.53 1.61 -7.27
N ASP A 14 9.89 2.35 -6.35
CA ASP A 14 9.09 1.79 -5.26
C ASP A 14 7.60 1.76 -5.59
N ARG A 15 7.22 1.95 -6.86
CA ARG A 15 5.82 2.11 -7.27
C ARG A 15 4.91 1.02 -6.71
N ARG A 16 5.33 -0.24 -6.81
CA ARG A 16 4.54 -1.39 -6.31
C ARG A 16 4.41 -1.38 -4.79
N ARG A 17 5.52 -1.16 -4.08
CA ARG A 17 5.54 -1.08 -2.62
C ARG A 17 4.64 0.04 -2.11
N LYS A 18 4.70 1.22 -2.74
CA LYS A 18 3.85 2.37 -2.43
C LYS A 18 2.37 2.10 -2.68
N ALA A 19 2.03 1.46 -3.80
CA ALA A 19 0.65 1.08 -4.11
C ALA A 19 0.08 0.10 -3.07
N PHE A 20 0.85 -0.93 -2.73
CA PHE A 20 0.47 -1.91 -1.72
C PHE A 20 0.32 -1.28 -0.33
N LYS A 21 1.23 -0.37 0.04
CA LYS A 21 1.16 0.39 1.30
C LYS A 21 -0.15 1.20 1.39
N ILE A 22 -0.52 1.92 0.34
CA ILE A 22 -1.78 2.69 0.30
C ILE A 22 -2.99 1.79 0.50
N PHE A 23 -2.97 0.59 -0.09
CA PHE A 23 -4.03 -0.40 0.11
C PHE A 23 -4.10 -0.91 1.55
N LEU A 24 -2.96 -1.30 2.14
CA LEU A 24 -2.89 -1.72 3.54
C LEU A 24 -3.39 -0.61 4.46
N GLU A 25 -2.90 0.61 4.28
CA GLU A 25 -3.30 1.77 5.07
C GLU A 25 -4.82 2.03 4.97
N THR A 26 -5.36 2.02 3.74
CA THR A 26 -6.80 2.22 3.52
C THR A 26 -7.62 1.11 4.16
N THR A 27 -7.20 -0.14 4.02
CA THR A 27 -7.88 -1.30 4.60
C THR A 27 -7.87 -1.23 6.12
N LEU A 28 -6.71 -1.00 6.74
CA LEU A 28 -6.57 -0.91 8.19
C LEU A 28 -7.36 0.26 8.76
N VAL A 29 -7.37 1.42 8.11
CA VAL A 29 -8.19 2.56 8.53
C VAL A 29 -9.68 2.26 8.42
N ASN A 30 -10.11 1.52 7.40
CA ASN A 30 -11.52 1.12 7.25
C ASN A 30 -11.95 0.11 8.33
N GLU A 31 -11.09 -0.86 8.65
CA GLU A 31 -11.39 -1.93 9.61
C GLU A 31 -11.32 -1.45 11.07
N PHE A 32 -10.32 -0.62 11.41
CA PHE A 32 -10.03 -0.22 12.80
C PHE A 32 -10.40 1.23 13.12
N GLY A 33 -10.79 2.02 12.11
CA GLY A 33 -11.44 3.32 12.27
C GLY A 33 -10.67 4.34 13.13
N HIS A 34 -11.37 4.92 14.11
CA HIS A 34 -10.89 6.02 14.96
C HIS A 34 -9.68 5.66 15.84
N VAL A 35 -9.45 4.38 16.14
CA VAL A 35 -8.33 3.93 16.99
C VAL A 35 -6.99 4.25 16.34
N LEU A 36 -6.91 4.21 15.01
CA LEU A 36 -5.69 4.47 14.26
C LEU A 36 -5.53 5.94 13.80
N ARG A 37 -6.62 6.73 13.77
CA ARG A 37 -6.55 8.14 13.34
C ARG A 37 -5.73 9.05 14.28
N GLY A 38 -5.51 8.63 15.53
CA GLY A 38 -4.78 9.41 16.53
C GLY A 38 -3.38 8.91 16.85
N SER A 39 -2.97 7.76 16.29
CA SER A 39 -1.68 7.16 16.60
C SER A 39 -0.59 7.73 15.70
N THR A 40 0.39 8.38 16.31
CA THR A 40 1.60 8.91 15.65
C THR A 40 2.39 7.83 14.92
N ASP A 41 2.28 6.57 15.34
CA ASP A 41 3.11 5.47 14.86
C ASP A 41 2.46 4.61 13.77
N PHE A 42 1.21 4.91 13.37
CA PHE A 42 0.48 4.09 12.41
C PHE A 42 1.20 3.99 11.07
N ASP A 43 1.63 5.13 10.51
CA ASP A 43 2.30 5.16 9.22
C ASP A 43 3.61 4.36 9.24
N SER A 44 4.35 4.41 10.36
CA SER A 44 5.57 3.65 10.59
C SER A 44 5.30 2.15 10.69
N LEU A 45 4.23 1.76 11.39
CA LEU A 45 3.82 0.35 11.49
C LEU A 45 3.44 -0.22 10.13
N VAL A 46 2.62 0.51 9.35
CA VAL A 46 2.22 0.07 8.01
C VAL A 46 3.44 -0.04 7.09
N ASP A 47 4.39 0.91 7.19
CA ASP A 47 5.62 0.85 6.41
C ASP A 47 6.49 -0.36 6.76
N GLN A 48 6.62 -0.66 8.05
CA GLN A 48 7.38 -1.81 8.54
C GLN A 48 6.77 -3.13 8.05
N VAL A 49 5.44 -3.30 8.21
CA VAL A 49 4.74 -4.50 7.76
C VAL A 49 4.88 -4.67 6.25
N ALA A 50 4.68 -3.60 5.48
CA ALA A 50 4.88 -3.64 4.03
C ALA A 50 6.33 -4.02 3.67
N SER A 51 7.34 -3.46 4.34
CA SER A 51 8.75 -3.83 4.11
C SER A 51 8.96 -5.32 4.32
N GLN A 52 8.51 -5.85 5.46
CA GLN A 52 8.68 -7.26 5.81
C GLN A 52 8.01 -8.20 4.80
N MET A 53 6.81 -7.85 4.33
CA MET A 53 6.10 -8.64 3.30
C MET A 53 6.82 -8.61 1.94
N PHE A 54 7.47 -7.51 1.57
CA PHE A 54 8.24 -7.42 0.33
C PHE A 54 9.64 -8.05 0.44
N GLU A 55 10.20 -8.13 1.65
CA GLU A 55 11.48 -8.78 1.93
C GLU A 55 11.35 -10.31 1.99
N ASP A 56 10.19 -10.84 2.39
CA ASP A 56 9.90 -12.28 2.34
C ASP A 56 9.69 -12.74 0.88
N PRO A 57 10.56 -13.61 0.34
CA PRO A 57 10.44 -14.09 -1.04
C PRO A 57 9.10 -14.78 -1.36
N THR A 58 8.47 -15.40 -0.37
CA THR A 58 7.21 -16.13 -0.50
C THR A 58 6.03 -15.17 -0.64
N LEU A 59 6.07 -14.05 0.08
CA LEU A 59 5.01 -13.03 0.08
C LEU A 59 5.20 -11.99 -1.02
N ARG A 60 6.45 -11.71 -1.40
CA ARG A 60 6.80 -10.68 -2.39
C ARG A 60 6.01 -10.82 -3.69
N ALA A 61 5.93 -12.03 -4.25
CA ALA A 61 5.20 -12.27 -5.50
C ALA A 61 3.71 -11.91 -5.38
N ALA A 62 3.07 -12.28 -4.27
CA ALA A 62 1.67 -11.94 -4.02
C ALA A 62 1.47 -10.42 -3.84
N CYS A 63 2.41 -9.76 -3.14
CA CYS A 63 2.39 -8.30 -2.96
C CYS A 63 2.53 -7.55 -4.28
N GLU A 64 3.43 -8.00 -5.16
CA GLU A 64 3.64 -7.40 -6.49
C GLU A 64 2.39 -7.53 -7.37
N VAL A 65 1.78 -8.72 -7.42
CA VAL A 65 0.53 -8.95 -8.18
C VAL A 65 -0.62 -8.08 -7.67
N ALA A 66 -0.77 -7.97 -6.35
CA ALA A 66 -1.76 -7.09 -5.75
C ALA A 66 -1.50 -5.62 -6.09
N ALA A 67 -0.25 -5.18 -6.00
CA ALA A 67 0.16 -3.82 -6.35
C ALA A 67 -0.12 -3.48 -7.82
N ASP A 68 0.21 -4.38 -8.74
CA ASP A 68 -0.06 -4.19 -10.18
C ASP A 68 -1.57 -4.08 -10.46
N SER A 69 -2.39 -4.88 -9.76
CA SER A 69 -3.85 -4.80 -9.86
C SER A 69 -4.40 -3.46 -9.36
N LEU A 70 -3.90 -2.97 -8.23
CA LEU A 70 -4.28 -1.66 -7.66
C LEU A 70 -3.91 -0.50 -8.61
N LEU A 71 -2.71 -0.56 -9.19
CA LEU A 71 -2.21 0.45 -10.12
C LEU A 71 -3.00 0.44 -11.44
N SER A 72 -3.38 -0.74 -11.93
CA SER A 72 -4.22 -0.88 -13.13
C SER A 72 -5.63 -0.33 -12.90
N ALA A 73 -6.25 -0.67 -11.77
CA ALA A 73 -7.57 -0.18 -11.40
C ALA A 73 -7.60 1.36 -11.29
N ALA A 74 -6.53 1.98 -10.77
CA ALA A 74 -6.43 3.44 -10.66
C ALA A 74 -6.30 4.19 -12.01
N ARG A 75 -5.98 3.49 -13.10
CA ARG A 75 -5.92 4.06 -14.47
C ARG A 75 -7.23 3.96 -15.23
N THR A 76 -8.20 3.18 -14.72
CA THR A 76 -9.51 3.01 -15.37
C THR A 76 -10.45 4.11 -14.84
N PRO A 77 -11.01 4.96 -15.71
CA PRO A 77 -11.87 6.08 -15.32
C PRO A 77 -13.21 5.64 -14.73
#